data_AF-A0A923R9U1-F1
#
_entry.id   AF-A0A923R9U1-F1
#
_cell.length_a   1.000
_cell.length_b   1.000
_cell.length_c   1.000
_cell.angle_alpha   90.00
_cell.angle_beta   90.00
_cell.angle_gamma   90.00
#
_symmetry.space_group_name_H-M   'P 1'
#
loop_
_entity.id
_entity.type
_entity.pdbx_description
1 polymer ?
#
loop_
_entity_poly.entity_id
_entity_poly.type
_entity_poly.pdbx_seq_one_letter_code
_entity_poly.pdbx_strand_id
1 'polypeptide(L)'
;MDSLKNFIKIFLYFLVNLLVSSCNKSELSLKEEDNKTYINENRQFLKDMILCKCITTTDTAYYKNESSIGFFFNRCSYGPEIFEKIDSIIIKHKPKFESVVNNKLRIAECLKLYQNDSLKVAIMKLDKFIASPN
;
A
#
# COMPACT_ATOMS: atom_id res chain seq x y z
N MET A 1 -29.06 -49.46 25.04
CA MET A 1 -29.39 -48.53 23.93
C MET A 1 -28.96 -47.08 24.20
N ASP A 2 -28.90 -46.63 25.46
CA ASP A 2 -28.62 -45.21 25.79
C ASP A 2 -27.16 -44.79 25.59
N SER A 3 -26.20 -45.72 25.74
CA SER A 3 -24.77 -45.46 25.50
C SER A 3 -24.47 -45.08 24.05
N LEU A 4 -25.13 -45.72 23.07
CA LEU A 4 -24.96 -45.42 21.65
C LEU A 4 -25.50 -44.02 21.28
N LYS A 5 -26.63 -43.63 21.87
CA LYS A 5 -27.23 -42.30 21.65
C LYS A 5 -26.34 -41.18 22.22
N ASN A 6 -25.72 -41.40 23.36
CA ASN A 6 -24.79 -40.43 23.95
C ASN A 6 -23.48 -40.32 23.16
N PHE A 7 -22.95 -41.44 22.65
CA PHE A 7 -21.78 -41.42 21.77
C PHE A 7 -22.05 -40.64 20.48
N ILE A 8 -23.19 -40.87 19.83
CA ILE A 8 -23.57 -40.13 18.60
C ILE A 8 -23.70 -38.64 18.88
N LYS A 9 -24.29 -38.22 20.01
CA LYS A 9 -24.40 -36.80 20.37
C LYS A 9 -23.03 -36.13 20.56
N ILE A 10 -22.11 -36.80 21.26
CA ILE A 10 -20.74 -36.29 21.49
C ILE A 10 -19.98 -36.20 20.16
N PHE A 11 -20.10 -37.23 19.32
CA PHE A 11 -19.44 -37.28 18.00
C PHE A 11 -19.98 -36.19 17.07
N LEU A 12 -21.30 -35.97 17.03
CA LEU A 12 -21.91 -34.88 16.27
C LEU A 12 -21.47 -33.51 16.79
N TYR A 13 -21.40 -33.32 18.10
CA TYR A 13 -20.89 -32.08 18.68
C TYR A 13 -19.43 -31.83 18.28
N PHE A 14 -18.59 -32.87 18.27
CA PHE A 14 -17.20 -32.76 17.85
C PHE A 14 -17.07 -32.42 16.36
N LEU A 15 -17.87 -33.03 15.50
CA LEU A 15 -17.93 -32.73 14.07
C LEU A 15 -18.37 -31.29 13.80
N VAL A 16 -19.39 -30.79 14.51
CA VAL A 16 -19.85 -29.40 14.37
C VAL A 16 -18.74 -28.43 14.78
N ASN A 17 -18.03 -28.68 15.90
CA ASN A 17 -16.93 -27.82 16.33
C ASN A 17 -15.72 -27.85 15.38
N LEU A 18 -15.41 -29.00 14.78
CA LEU A 18 -14.38 -29.12 13.74
C LEU A 18 -14.75 -28.34 12.48
N LEU A 19 -16.00 -28.45 12.03
CA LEU A 19 -16.50 -27.74 10.85
C LEU A 19 -16.53 -26.21 11.06
N VAL A 20 -17.00 -25.75 12.22
CA VAL A 20 -17.02 -24.31 12.58
C VAL A 20 -15.59 -23.77 12.71
N SER A 21 -14.66 -24.52 13.32
CA SER A 21 -13.25 -24.09 13.43
C SER A 21 -12.56 -24.01 12.07
N SER A 22 -12.86 -24.93 11.15
CA SER A 22 -12.33 -24.91 9.77
C SER A 22 -12.87 -23.72 8.97
N CYS A 23 -14.17 -23.43 9.08
CA CYS A 23 -14.82 -22.32 8.39
C CYS A 23 -14.34 -20.94 8.89
N ASN A 24 -14.18 -20.78 10.20
CA ASN A 24 -13.63 -19.56 10.80
C ASN A 24 -12.17 -19.31 10.37
N LYS A 25 -11.38 -20.37 10.22
CA LYS A 25 -9.99 -20.26 9.77
C LYS A 25 -9.89 -19.84 8.30
N SER A 26 -10.77 -20.33 7.43
CA SER A 26 -10.82 -19.93 6.02
C SER A 26 -11.26 -18.48 5.83
N GLU A 27 -12.23 -18.01 6.62
CA GLU A 27 -12.71 -16.62 6.53
C GLU A 27 -11.66 -15.63 7.04
N LEU A 28 -10.94 -16.00 8.11
CA LEU A 28 -9.82 -15.21 8.62
C LEU A 28 -8.70 -15.07 7.58
N SER A 29 -8.30 -16.17 6.92
CA SER A 29 -7.25 -16.14 5.90
C SER A 29 -7.61 -15.30 4.68
N LEU A 30 -8.88 -15.32 4.25
CA LEU A 30 -9.35 -14.49 3.14
C LEU A 30 -9.35 -13.01 3.50
N LYS A 31 -9.85 -12.64 4.69
CA LYS A 31 -9.82 -11.25 5.17
C LYS A 31 -8.39 -10.71 5.33
N GLU A 32 -7.46 -11.55 5.76
CA GLU A 32 -6.04 -11.17 5.87
C GLU A 32 -5.40 -10.95 4.49
N GLU A 33 -5.72 -11.78 3.50
CA GLU A 33 -5.22 -11.66 2.14
C GLU A 33 -5.79 -10.43 1.43
N ASP A 34 -7.09 -10.17 1.58
CA ASP A 34 -7.75 -8.97 1.06
C ASP A 34 -7.15 -7.70 1.66
N ASN A 35 -6.95 -7.67 2.98
CA ASN A 35 -6.34 -6.52 3.66
C ASN A 35 -4.88 -6.30 3.22
N LYS A 36 -4.11 -7.38 3.07
CA LYS A 36 -2.73 -7.29 2.57
C LYS A 36 -2.67 -6.77 1.14
N THR A 37 -3.60 -7.21 0.29
CA THR A 37 -3.71 -6.74 -1.09
C THR A 37 -4.07 -5.27 -1.15
N TYR A 38 -5.09 -4.86 -0.40
CA TYR A 38 -5.50 -3.46 -0.26
C TYR A 38 -4.36 -2.55 0.21
N ILE A 39 -3.61 -2.95 1.25
CA ILE A 39 -2.46 -2.18 1.73
C ILE A 39 -1.39 -2.06 0.63
N ASN A 40 -1.09 -3.15 -0.08
CA ASN A 40 -0.08 -3.13 -1.13
C ASN A 40 -0.47 -2.25 -2.33
N GLU A 41 -1.74 -2.26 -2.74
CA GLU A 41 -2.25 -1.38 -3.78
C GLU A 41 -2.13 0.10 -3.37
N ASN A 42 -2.51 0.43 -2.14
CA ASN A 42 -2.36 1.78 -1.60
C ASN A 42 -0.90 2.23 -1.60
N ARG A 43 0.02 1.38 -1.13
CA ARG A 43 1.46 1.66 -1.17
C ARG A 43 1.95 1.91 -2.60
N GLN A 44 1.45 1.15 -3.57
CA GLN A 44 1.79 1.32 -4.98
C GLN A 44 1.27 2.66 -5.53
N PHE A 45 0.02 3.04 -5.25
CA PHE A 45 -0.52 4.36 -5.65
C PHE A 45 0.26 5.52 -5.03
N LEU A 46 0.64 5.43 -3.76
CA LEU A 46 1.47 6.45 -3.11
C LEU A 46 2.85 6.54 -3.75
N LYS A 47 3.44 5.40 -4.11
CA LYS A 47 4.72 5.34 -4.82
C LYS A 47 4.64 6.00 -6.20
N ASP A 48 3.57 5.74 -6.95
CA ASP A 48 3.32 6.31 -8.27
C ASP A 48 3.05 7.82 -8.19
N MET A 49 2.32 8.26 -7.17
CA MET A 49 2.13 9.69 -6.87
C MET A 49 3.46 10.39 -6.55
N ILE A 50 4.33 9.78 -5.75
CA ILE A 50 5.67 10.30 -5.42
C ILE A 50 6.51 10.48 -6.70
N LEU A 51 6.46 9.52 -7.63
CA LEU A 51 7.14 9.62 -8.92
C LEU A 51 6.57 10.79 -9.74
N CYS A 52 5.25 10.88 -9.86
CA CYS A 52 4.59 11.95 -10.62
C CYS A 52 4.94 13.34 -10.05
N LYS A 53 4.93 13.48 -8.73
CA LYS A 53 5.29 14.72 -8.05
C LYS A 53 6.78 15.04 -8.20
N CYS A 54 7.66 14.03 -8.11
CA CYS A 54 9.09 14.22 -8.39
C CYS A 54 9.32 14.79 -9.79
N ILE A 55 8.69 14.21 -10.82
CA ILE A 55 8.81 14.66 -12.22
C ILE A 55 8.27 16.10 -12.39
N THR A 56 7.14 16.41 -11.75
CA THR A 56 6.55 17.77 -11.84
C THR A 56 7.48 18.81 -11.20
N THR A 57 8.12 18.47 -10.08
CA THR A 57 9.05 19.39 -9.38
C THR A 57 10.41 19.53 -10.08
N THR A 58 10.78 18.61 -10.98
CA THR A 58 12.09 18.67 -11.65
C THR A 58 12.10 19.55 -12.89
N ASP A 59 10.96 19.71 -13.57
CA ASP A 59 10.86 20.53 -14.78
C ASP A 59 9.41 21.00 -15.03
N THR A 60 9.06 22.15 -14.44
CA THR A 60 7.71 22.73 -14.52
C THR A 60 7.34 23.25 -15.91
N ALA A 61 8.32 23.40 -16.81
CA ALA A 61 8.08 23.94 -18.15
C ALA A 61 7.62 22.85 -19.15
N TYR A 62 8.14 21.62 -19.01
CA TYR A 62 7.91 20.55 -19.97
C TYR A 62 7.06 19.38 -19.44
N TYR A 63 7.02 19.16 -18.11
CA TYR A 63 6.34 18.00 -17.53
C TYR A 63 5.31 18.41 -16.49
N LYS A 64 4.13 18.80 -16.97
CA LYS A 64 2.94 18.98 -16.13
C LYS A 64 2.29 17.62 -15.87
N ASN A 65 2.40 17.13 -14.65
CA ASN A 65 1.84 15.82 -14.26
C ASN A 65 0.82 15.95 -13.12
N GLU A 66 0.24 17.13 -12.92
CA GLU A 66 -0.74 17.37 -11.84
C GLU A 66 -1.97 16.47 -11.96
N SER A 67 -2.42 16.16 -13.19
CA SER A 67 -3.54 15.25 -13.42
C SER A 67 -3.27 13.84 -12.91
N SER A 68 -2.06 13.32 -13.12
CA SER A 68 -1.69 11.98 -12.62
C SER A 68 -1.51 11.98 -11.10
N ILE A 69 -0.97 13.07 -10.53
CA ILE A 69 -0.92 13.25 -9.08
C ILE A 69 -2.34 13.20 -8.49
N GLY A 70 -3.28 13.95 -9.08
CA GLY A 70 -4.68 13.93 -8.66
C GLY A 70 -5.35 12.56 -8.83
N PHE A 71 -5.06 11.84 -9.92
CA PHE A 71 -5.55 10.49 -10.14
C PHE A 71 -5.11 9.54 -9.02
N PHE A 72 -3.82 9.48 -8.72
CA PHE A 72 -3.31 8.59 -7.67
C PHE A 72 -3.74 9.03 -6.27
N PHE A 73 -3.82 10.33 -6.02
CA PHE A 73 -4.37 10.86 -4.77
C PHE A 73 -5.80 10.36 -4.53
N ASN A 74 -6.67 10.44 -5.55
CA ASN A 74 -8.06 9.98 -5.45
C ASN A 74 -8.22 8.46 -5.33
N ARG A 75 -7.20 7.69 -5.75
CA ARG A 75 -7.21 6.22 -5.65
C ARG A 75 -6.59 5.71 -4.36
N CYS A 76 -5.65 6.45 -3.79
CA CYS A 76 -5.05 6.09 -2.53
C CYS A 76 -6.01 6.45 -1.38
N SER A 77 -6.08 5.58 -0.40
CA SER A 77 -6.91 5.73 0.80
C SER A 77 -6.11 6.37 1.95
N TYR A 78 -5.00 7.04 1.64
CA TYR A 78 -4.23 7.78 2.63
C TYR A 78 -4.95 9.07 3.02
N GLY A 79 -4.87 9.44 4.30
CA GLY A 79 -5.34 10.73 4.77
C GLY A 79 -4.58 11.92 4.14
N PRO A 80 -5.20 13.12 4.12
CA PRO A 80 -4.61 14.33 3.51
C PRO A 80 -3.26 14.73 4.13
N GLU A 81 -3.00 14.36 5.38
CA GLU A 81 -1.74 14.60 6.09
C GLU A 81 -0.52 13.92 5.45
N ILE A 82 -0.73 12.92 4.59
CA ILE A 82 0.36 12.30 3.84
C ILE A 82 0.91 13.23 2.77
N PHE A 83 0.13 14.19 2.28
CA PHE A 83 0.55 15.07 1.21
C PHE A 83 1.77 15.92 1.59
N GLU A 84 1.79 16.45 2.80
CA GLU A 84 2.92 17.23 3.35
C GLU A 84 4.18 16.36 3.51
N LYS A 85 4.00 15.06 3.78
CA LYS A 85 5.10 14.12 3.96
C LYS A 85 5.75 13.72 2.64
N ILE A 86 4.99 13.70 1.55
CA ILE A 86 5.50 13.35 0.22
C ILE A 86 6.64 14.27 -0.18
N ASP A 87 6.50 15.58 0.03
CA ASP A 87 7.55 16.54 -0.34
C ASP A 87 8.82 16.31 0.47
N SER A 88 8.66 16.05 1.77
CA SER A 88 9.77 15.69 2.65
C SER A 88 10.45 14.37 2.21
N ILE A 89 9.68 13.37 1.77
CA ILE A 89 10.19 12.10 1.25
C ILE A 89 10.99 12.33 -0.04
N ILE A 90 10.43 13.10 -0.99
CA ILE A 90 11.11 13.41 -2.25
C ILE A 90 12.42 14.12 -1.98
N ILE A 91 12.44 15.14 -1.10
CA ILE A 91 13.66 15.87 -0.75
C ILE A 91 14.68 14.96 -0.07
N LYS A 92 14.26 14.18 0.93
CA LYS A 92 15.15 13.32 1.72
C LYS A 92 15.77 12.19 0.90
N HIS A 93 15.00 11.62 -0.01
CA HIS A 93 15.40 10.44 -0.79
C HIS A 93 15.85 10.79 -2.20
N LYS A 94 15.80 12.08 -2.60
CA LYS A 94 16.39 12.53 -3.86
C LYS A 94 17.90 12.35 -3.83
N PRO A 95 18.49 11.81 -4.91
CA PRO A 95 19.92 11.98 -5.15
C PRO A 95 20.24 13.49 -5.19
N LYS A 96 21.40 13.89 -4.66
CA LYS A 96 21.86 15.29 -4.80
C LYS A 96 22.07 15.56 -6.29
N PHE A 97 21.36 16.56 -6.81
CA PHE A 97 21.49 17.00 -8.20
C PHE A 97 22.89 17.58 -8.43
N GLU A 98 23.81 16.79 -8.95
CA GLU A 98 25.19 17.26 -9.21
C GLU A 98 25.29 18.18 -10.43
N SER A 99 24.25 18.29 -11.28
CA SER A 99 24.30 19.26 -12.37
C SER A 99 22.95 19.85 -12.74
N VAL A 100 22.94 21.18 -12.87
CA VAL A 100 21.78 21.99 -13.30
C VAL A 100 21.46 21.78 -14.79
N VAL A 101 22.32 21.08 -15.54
CA VAL A 101 22.47 21.27 -16.99
C VAL A 101 21.64 20.31 -17.86
N ASN A 102 20.98 19.28 -17.30
CA ASN A 102 20.22 18.35 -18.16
C ASN A 102 18.92 17.82 -17.53
N ASN A 103 17.77 18.26 -18.04
CA ASN A 103 16.45 17.80 -17.60
C ASN A 103 16.25 16.29 -17.78
N LYS A 104 16.94 15.65 -18.75
CA LYS A 104 16.92 14.19 -18.91
C LYS A 104 17.52 13.46 -17.71
N LEU A 105 18.53 14.05 -17.04
CA LEU A 105 19.12 13.49 -15.83
C LEU A 105 18.15 13.56 -14.65
N ARG A 106 17.31 14.60 -14.60
CA ARG A 106 16.34 14.79 -13.50
C ARG A 106 15.22 13.75 -13.51
N ILE A 107 14.75 13.32 -14.68
CA ILE A 107 13.78 12.22 -14.79
C ILE A 107 14.42 10.90 -14.34
N ALA A 108 15.67 10.65 -14.77
CA ALA A 108 16.40 9.46 -14.35
C ALA A 108 16.59 9.40 -12.82
N GLU A 109 16.78 10.54 -12.16
CA GLU A 109 16.84 10.61 -10.69
C GLU A 109 15.50 10.33 -10.02
N CYS A 110 14.38 10.77 -10.59
CA CYS A 110 13.05 10.39 -10.10
C CYS A 110 12.79 8.88 -10.28
N LEU A 111 13.28 8.27 -11.36
CA LEU A 111 13.22 6.82 -11.55
C LEU A 111 14.12 6.08 -10.56
N LYS A 112 15.32 6.59 -10.28
CA LYS A 112 16.20 6.05 -9.23
C LYS A 112 15.54 6.14 -7.85
N LEU A 113 14.88 7.24 -7.53
CA LEU A 113 14.07 7.39 -6.31
C LEU A 113 12.95 6.34 -6.27
N TYR A 114 12.21 6.16 -7.37
CA TYR A 114 11.14 5.16 -7.47
C TYR A 114 11.64 3.73 -7.23
N GLN A 115 12.87 3.41 -7.61
CA GLN A 115 13.48 2.09 -7.39
C GLN A 115 14.18 1.95 -6.03
N ASN A 116 14.22 3.01 -5.21
CA ASN A 116 14.98 3.04 -3.97
C ASN A 116 14.30 2.24 -2.85
N ASP A 117 15.01 1.28 -2.25
CA ASP A 117 14.51 0.50 -1.11
C ASP A 117 14.18 1.35 0.12
N SER A 118 14.90 2.45 0.33
CA SER A 118 14.60 3.40 1.40
C SER A 118 13.26 4.11 1.21
N LEU A 119 12.85 4.34 -0.05
CA LEU A 119 11.52 4.86 -0.36
C LEU A 119 10.45 3.83 0.00
N LYS A 120 10.66 2.56 -0.35
CA LYS A 120 9.76 1.46 0.01
C LYS A 120 9.55 1.40 1.53
N VAL A 121 10.64 1.46 2.31
CA VAL A 121 10.58 1.48 3.78
C VAL A 121 9.86 2.73 4.31
N ALA A 122 10.07 3.90 3.70
CA ALA A 122 9.36 5.12 4.09
C ALA A 122 7.85 5.00 3.87
N ILE A 123 7.42 4.45 2.73
CA ILE A 123 6.00 4.21 2.40
C ILE A 123 5.36 3.24 3.39
N MET A 124 6.03 2.14 3.74
CA MET A 124 5.51 1.17 4.73
C MET A 124 5.27 1.80 6.11
N LYS A 125 6.07 2.80 6.52
CA LYS A 125 5.84 3.52 7.79
C LYS A 125 4.57 4.37 7.79
N LEU A 126 3.97 4.58 6.61
CA LEU A 126 2.76 5.37 6.44
C LEU A 126 1.49 4.51 6.45
N ASP A 127 1.58 3.18 6.49
CA ASP A 127 0.40 2.30 6.42
C ASP A 127 -0.64 2.59 7.50
N LYS A 128 -0.20 3.10 8.67
CA LYS A 128 -1.09 3.54 9.75
C LYS A 128 -2.03 4.69 9.40
N PHE A 129 -1.82 5.34 8.26
CA PHE A 129 -2.65 6.43 7.73
C PHE A 129 -3.56 5.98 6.57
N ILE A 130 -3.56 4.68 6.25
CA ILE A 130 -4.50 4.12 5.27
C ILE A 130 -5.85 3.98 5.97
N ALA A 131 -6.89 4.61 5.43
CA ALA A 131 -8.26 4.43 5.89
C ALA A 131 -8.70 2.96 5.72
N SER A 132 -9.65 2.50 6.53
CA SER A 132 -10.20 1.15 6.33
C SER A 132 -10.90 1.06 4.98
N PRO A 133 -10.85 -0.10 4.29
CA PRO A 133 -11.62 -0.29 3.06
C PRO A 133 -13.11 -0.13 3.37
N ASN A 134 -13.81 0.65 2.54
CA ASN A 134 -15.27 0.86 2.61
C ASN A 134 -16.05 -0.37 2.18
#